data_AF-A0A8S3FHZ1-F1
#
_entry.id   AF-A0A8S3FHZ1-F1
#
_cell.length_a   1.000
_cell.length_b   1.000
_cell.length_c   1.000
_cell.angle_alpha   90.00
_cell.angle_beta   90.00
_cell.angle_gamma   90.00
#
_symmetry.space_group_name_H-M   'P 1'
#
loop_
_entity.id
_entity.type
_entity.pdbx_description
1 polymer ?
#
loop_
_entity_poly.entity_id
_entity_poly.type
_entity_poly.pdbx_seq_one_letter_code
_entity_poly.pdbx_strand_id
1 'polypeptide(L)'
;IVAGGGRIDKPILKAGRSYHKFKAKRKSWPKVRGVAMNPVDHPFGGGNHQHIGKPSTVSRYAPPGRKVGLIAARRTGRIRGTVQVKED
;
A
#
# COMPACT_ATOMS: atom_id res chain seq x y z
N ILE A 1 9.39 -14.54 24.14
CA ILE A 1 8.60 -14.57 22.89
C ILE A 1 7.16 -14.20 23.24
N VAL A 2 6.49 -13.34 22.46
CA VAL A 2 5.08 -13.00 22.71
C VAL A 2 4.19 -14.17 22.26
N ALA A 3 3.17 -14.52 23.06
CA ALA A 3 2.25 -15.62 22.74
C ALA A 3 1.43 -15.35 21.45
N GLY A 4 0.91 -16.42 20.82
CA GLY A 4 0.10 -16.31 19.59
C GLY A 4 0.90 -16.10 18.29
N GLY A 5 2.15 -16.54 18.26
CA GLY A 5 3.01 -16.55 17.07
C GLY A 5 2.45 -17.40 15.92
N GLY A 6 2.98 -17.21 14.70
CA GLY A 6 2.60 -17.97 13.50
C GLY A 6 1.23 -17.63 12.88
N ARG A 7 0.47 -16.70 13.47
CA ARG A 7 -0.85 -16.26 12.95
C ARG A 7 -0.82 -15.75 11.51
N ILE A 8 0.32 -15.23 11.04
CA ILE A 8 0.47 -14.68 9.68
C ILE A 8 0.85 -15.72 8.63
N ASP A 9 1.28 -16.91 9.04
CA ASP A 9 1.73 -17.98 8.14
C ASP A 9 0.54 -18.65 7.45
N LYS A 10 -0.61 -18.72 8.15
CA LYS A 10 -1.86 -19.22 7.57
C LYS A 10 -2.41 -18.21 6.56
N PRO A 11 -2.56 -18.59 5.27
CA PRO A 11 -3.09 -17.67 4.27
C PRO A 11 -4.57 -17.36 4.52
N ILE A 12 -4.97 -16.11 4.24
CA ILE A 12 -6.36 -15.69 4.29
C ILE A 12 -7.01 -15.97 2.93
N LEU A 13 -7.80 -17.05 2.85
CA LEU A 13 -8.35 -17.54 1.59
C LEU A 13 -9.64 -16.85 1.13
N LYS A 14 -10.41 -16.25 2.04
CA LYS A 14 -11.74 -15.68 1.74
C LYS A 14 -11.82 -14.20 2.11
N ALA A 15 -12.50 -13.41 1.29
CA ALA A 15 -12.79 -12.00 1.58
C ALA A 15 -13.57 -11.82 2.89
N GLY A 16 -14.52 -12.70 3.21
CA GLY A 16 -15.28 -12.66 4.47
C GLY A 16 -14.39 -12.80 5.72
N ARG A 17 -13.31 -13.60 5.65
CA ARG A 17 -12.33 -13.69 6.76
C ARG A 17 -11.55 -12.38 6.92
N SER A 18 -11.18 -11.73 5.81
CA SER A 18 -10.60 -10.38 5.85
C SER A 18 -11.58 -9.34 6.40
N TYR A 19 -12.85 -9.41 6.03
CA TYR A 19 -13.89 -8.53 6.55
C TYR A 19 -13.98 -8.61 8.08
N HIS A 20 -14.16 -9.80 8.66
CA HIS A 20 -14.22 -9.94 10.13
C HIS A 20 -12.91 -9.54 10.83
N LYS A 21 -11.74 -9.81 10.21
CA LYS A 21 -10.43 -9.37 10.73
C LYS A 21 -10.32 -7.85 10.83
N PHE A 22 -10.83 -7.10 9.85
CA PHE A 22 -10.80 -5.64 9.85
C PHE A 22 -12.00 -5.00 10.56
N LYS A 23 -13.14 -5.70 10.67
CA LYS A 23 -14.33 -5.25 11.42
C LYS A 23 -14.04 -5.06 12.91
N ALA A 24 -13.21 -5.93 13.50
CA ALA A 24 -12.78 -5.81 14.90
C ALA A 24 -11.73 -4.69 15.13
N LYS A 25 -11.38 -3.94 14.09
CA LYS A 25 -10.41 -2.83 14.13
C LYS A 25 -11.08 -1.60 13.49
N ARG A 26 -10.28 -0.67 12.96
CA ARG A 26 -10.78 0.45 12.14
C ARG A 26 -11.25 -0.01 10.75
N LYS A 27 -12.17 0.75 10.15
CA LYS A 27 -12.68 0.55 8.78
C LYS A 27 -11.61 0.86 7.72
N SER A 28 -10.68 -0.07 7.51
CA SER A 28 -9.59 0.04 6.52
C SER A 28 -9.67 -0.99 5.38
N TRP A 29 -10.79 -1.70 5.26
CA TRP A 29 -11.05 -2.70 4.22
C TRP A 29 -12.53 -2.58 3.79
N PRO A 30 -12.86 -2.74 2.50
CA PRO A 30 -11.96 -2.98 1.36
C PRO A 30 -11.14 -1.73 0.98
N LYS A 31 -10.04 -1.92 0.23
CA LYS A 31 -9.19 -0.84 -0.27
C LYS A 31 -9.30 -0.76 -1.79
N VAL A 32 -9.80 0.35 -2.32
CA VAL A 32 -9.87 0.62 -3.76
C VAL A 32 -8.50 1.13 -4.23
N ARG A 33 -8.06 0.69 -5.42
CA ARG A 33 -6.80 1.16 -6.03
C ARG A 33 -6.99 2.59 -6.53
N GLY A 34 -6.03 3.48 -6.28
CA GLY A 34 -6.12 4.89 -6.71
C GLY A 34 -6.25 5.08 -8.23
N VAL A 35 -5.74 4.15 -9.03
CA VAL A 35 -5.89 4.16 -10.51
C VAL A 35 -7.31 3.86 -10.96
N ALA A 36 -8.11 3.18 -10.13
CA ALA A 36 -9.52 2.92 -10.41
C ALA A 36 -10.44 4.08 -10.00
N MET A 37 -9.88 5.16 -9.46
CA MET A 37 -10.63 6.34 -9.03
C MET A 37 -10.61 7.42 -10.11
N ASN A 38 -11.43 8.45 -9.94
CA ASN A 38 -11.43 9.62 -10.83
C ASN A 38 -10.27 10.58 -10.48
N PRO A 39 -9.88 11.50 -11.39
CA PRO A 39 -8.85 12.51 -11.10
C PRO A 39 -9.10 13.36 -9.86
N VAL A 40 -10.39 13.59 -9.55
CA VAL A 40 -10.83 14.37 -8.38
C VAL A 40 -10.54 13.66 -7.06
N ASP A 41 -10.60 12.32 -7.06
CA ASP A 41 -10.53 11.52 -5.84
C ASP A 41 -9.10 11.10 -5.51
N HIS A 42 -8.27 10.86 -6.53
CA HIS A 42 -6.91 10.39 -6.33
C HIS A 42 -5.94 10.94 -7.38
N PRO A 43 -4.71 11.32 -7.00
CA PRO A 43 -3.69 11.79 -7.95
C PRO A 43 -3.30 10.81 -9.05
N PHE A 44 -3.70 9.54 -8.96
CA PHE A 44 -3.41 8.48 -9.93
C PHE A 44 -4.67 8.06 -10.71
N GLY A 45 -5.80 8.71 -10.42
CA GLY A 45 -7.08 8.39 -11.05
C GLY A 45 -7.27 9.09 -12.39
N GLY A 46 -8.19 8.53 -13.19
CA GLY A 46 -8.61 9.03 -14.49
C GLY A 46 -7.87 8.46 -15.70
N GLY A 47 -8.03 9.15 -16.83
CA GLY A 47 -7.57 8.70 -18.14
C GLY A 47 -8.46 7.63 -18.78
N ASN A 48 -8.26 7.38 -20.07
CA ASN A 48 -8.98 6.35 -20.82
C ASN A 48 -8.46 4.92 -20.53
N HIS A 49 -7.20 4.82 -20.09
CA HIS A 49 -6.57 3.57 -19.69
C HIS A 49 -6.19 3.65 -18.22
N GLN A 50 -6.38 2.57 -17.46
CA GLN A 50 -5.98 2.50 -16.06
C GLN A 50 -4.44 2.42 -15.93
N HIS A 51 -3.80 3.58 -15.80
CA HIS A 51 -2.36 3.72 -15.57
C HIS A 51 -2.09 4.93 -14.68
N ILE A 52 -0.88 5.03 -14.10
CA ILE A 52 -0.54 6.11 -13.14
C ILE A 52 -0.28 7.45 -13.85
N GLY A 53 0.25 7.42 -15.08
CA GLY A 53 0.55 8.61 -15.89
C GLY A 53 1.75 9.45 -15.44
N LYS A 54 2.32 9.19 -14.25
CA LYS A 54 3.51 9.87 -13.70
C LYS A 54 4.29 8.93 -12.78
N PRO A 55 5.54 9.26 -12.40
CA PRO A 55 6.29 8.46 -11.43
C PRO A 55 5.52 8.31 -10.12
N SER A 56 5.48 7.08 -9.60
CA SER A 56 4.84 6.78 -8.31
C SER A 56 5.75 7.06 -7.12
N THR A 57 7.02 7.41 -7.35
CA THR A 57 7.98 7.86 -6.34
C THR A 57 7.75 9.33 -6.00
N VAL A 58 7.45 9.62 -4.74
CA VAL A 58 7.07 10.98 -4.30
C VAL A 58 8.02 11.50 -3.24
N SER A 59 8.37 12.79 -3.31
CA SER A 59 9.24 13.47 -2.34
C SER A 59 8.69 13.38 -0.92
N ARG A 60 9.59 13.31 0.07
CA ARG A 60 9.27 13.39 1.50
C ARG A 60 8.49 14.66 1.86
N TYR A 61 8.82 15.76 1.17
CA TYR A 61 8.25 17.09 1.38
C TYR A 61 7.03 17.40 0.50
N ALA A 62 6.48 16.42 -0.22
CA ALA A 62 5.25 16.62 -0.97
C ALA A 62 4.10 17.06 -0.03
N PRO A 63 3.20 17.96 -0.47
CA PRO A 63 2.08 18.39 0.35
C PRO A 63 1.09 17.24 0.61
N PRO A 64 0.24 17.36 1.64
CA PRO A 64 -0.91 16.49 1.83
C PRO A 64 -1.75 16.42 0.54
N GLY A 65 -2.30 15.25 0.22
CA GLY A 65 -3.00 15.01 -1.06
C GLY A 65 -2.08 14.62 -2.22
N ARG A 66 -0.89 15.25 -2.37
CA ARG A 66 0.11 14.82 -3.37
C ARG A 66 1.01 13.69 -2.87
N LYS A 67 1.14 13.55 -1.55
CA LYS A 67 1.95 12.51 -0.88
C LYS A 67 1.28 11.13 -0.93
N VAL A 68 1.20 10.54 -2.13
CA VAL A 68 0.61 9.21 -2.40
C VAL A 68 1.60 8.34 -3.19
N GLY A 69 1.44 7.01 -3.16
CA GLY A 69 2.37 6.08 -3.82
C GLY A 69 3.58 5.71 -2.97
N LEU A 70 4.76 5.64 -3.59
CA LEU A 70 6.03 5.29 -2.96
C LEU A 70 6.70 6.53 -2.37
N ILE A 71 6.33 6.86 -1.13
CA ILE A 71 6.78 8.07 -0.43
C ILE A 71 8.25 7.92 0.00
N ALA A 72 9.09 8.87 -0.43
CA ALA A 72 10.51 8.96 -0.12
C ALA A 72 11.28 7.65 -0.41
N ALA A 73 10.85 6.90 -1.42
CA ALA A 73 11.46 5.63 -1.77
C ALA A 73 12.90 5.84 -2.26
N ARG A 74 13.86 5.24 -1.55
CA ARG A 74 15.29 5.25 -1.91
C ARG A 74 15.59 4.33 -3.10
N ARG A 75 14.84 3.24 -3.23
CA ARG A 75 14.90 2.27 -4.34
C ARG A 75 13.51 1.72 -4.61
N THR A 76 13.27 1.26 -5.83
CA THR A 76 12.03 0.59 -6.24
C THR A 76 12.33 -0.81 -6.79
N GLY A 77 11.28 -1.58 -7.13
CA GLY A 77 11.40 -2.93 -7.67
C GLY A 77 11.54 -4.03 -6.61
N ARG A 78 11.58 -5.29 -7.05
CA ARG A 78 11.74 -6.45 -6.17
C ARG A 78 13.16 -6.48 -5.60
N ILE A 79 13.27 -6.63 -4.28
CA ILE A 79 14.56 -6.81 -3.62
C ILE A 79 15.14 -8.17 -4.03
N ARG A 80 16.37 -8.16 -4.53
CA ARG A 80 17.20 -9.34 -4.83
C ARG A 80 18.49 -9.20 -4.00
N GLY A 81 18.92 -10.28 -3.34
CA GLY A 81 20.07 -10.28 -2.42
C GLY A 81 19.69 -10.19 -0.94
N THR A 82 20.70 -10.12 -0.06
CA THR A 82 20.51 -10.02 1.39
C THR A 82 20.07 -8.62 1.80
N VAL A 83 19.12 -8.55 2.73
CA VAL A 83 18.66 -7.29 3.32
C VAL A 83 19.68 -6.89 4.38
N GLN A 84 20.60 -5.99 4.04
CA GLN A 84 21.42 -5.32 5.05
C GLN A 84 20.54 -4.30 5.77
N VAL A 85 20.24 -4.56 7.04
CA VAL A 85 19.68 -3.54 7.92
C VAL A 85 20.78 -2.50 8.11
N LYS A 86 20.52 -1.24 7.76
CA LYS A 86 21.43 -0.16 8.19
C LYS A 86 21.31 -0.09 9.70
N GLU A 87 22.35 -0.49 10.42
CA GLU A 87 22.57 -0.03 11.79
C GLU A 87 22.74 1.48 11.68
N ASP A 88 21.91 2.22 12.41
CA ASP A 88 22.02 3.68 12.51
C ASP A 88 23.30 4.06 13.29
#